data_AF-A0A673G770-F1
#
_entry.id   AF-A0A673G770-F1
#
_cell.length_a   1.000
_cell.length_b   1.000
_cell.length_c   1.000
_cell.angle_alpha   90.00
_cell.angle_beta   90.00
_cell.angle_gamma   90.00
#
_symmetry.space_group_name_H-M   'P 1'
#
loop_
_entity.id
_entity.type
_entity.pdbx_description
1 polymer ?
#
loop_
_entity_poly.entity_id
_entity_poly.type
_entity_poly.pdbx_seq_one_letter_code
_entity_poly.pdbx_strand_id
1 'polypeptide(L)'
;MAESKASISSKGGANVLAKRMQKQFNRAQEKVLQRLGKSEETKDEHFEHCVTNLQYQQNDGYRIYKDLKAYLNAVTVMRDASNRLFQSLYDAYDDKWDGAEDLGPVVEGEELLWKDYEDKMHDQALITMESYMSQFPDVREKVAKRNRKLVDYDSTRHHLTGLQNAKKKDDIKIGKVLYAIFDLFHTFLFCPCL
;
A
#
# COMPACT_ATOMS: atom_id res chain seq x y z
N MET A 1 48.30 1.19 33.18
CA MET A 1 47.48 2.41 33.34
C MET A 1 47.76 3.27 32.11
N ALA A 2 46.82 3.77 31.31
CA ALA A 2 45.37 3.84 31.41
C ALA A 2 44.76 3.80 29.99
N GLU A 3 43.60 3.16 29.86
CA GLU A 3 42.71 3.26 28.70
C GLU A 3 42.13 4.67 28.61
N SER A 4 41.99 5.22 27.39
CA SER A 4 41.05 6.31 27.13
C SER A 4 39.99 5.86 26.13
N LYS A 5 38.80 5.54 26.66
CA LYS A 5 37.55 5.49 25.92
C LYS A 5 36.92 6.88 25.99
N ALA A 6 36.69 7.50 24.83
CA ALA A 6 35.76 8.63 24.68
C ALA A 6 35.06 8.52 23.32
N SER A 7 33.92 7.83 23.30
CA SER A 7 32.59 8.42 23.07
C SER A 7 32.30 8.77 21.60
N ILE A 8 31.82 7.78 20.85
CA ILE A 8 31.10 7.98 19.59
C ILE A 8 29.75 8.64 19.94
N SER A 9 29.61 9.90 19.53
CA SER A 9 28.46 10.77 19.80
C SER A 9 27.17 10.29 19.13
N SER A 10 26.14 10.00 19.94
CA SER A 10 24.77 9.67 19.50
C SER A 10 23.89 10.91 19.21
N LYS A 11 24.47 12.11 19.05
CA LYS A 11 23.72 13.39 18.90
C LYS A 11 22.93 13.54 17.59
N GLY A 12 23.20 12.74 16.55
CA GLY A 12 22.51 12.83 15.26
C GLY A 12 21.06 12.33 15.27
N GLY A 13 20.81 11.20 15.93
CA GLY A 13 19.48 10.55 15.95
C GLY A 13 18.43 11.31 16.78
N ALA A 14 18.83 11.85 17.93
CA ALA A 14 17.93 12.57 18.84
C ALA A 14 17.39 13.88 18.23
N ASN A 15 18.23 14.62 17.49
CA ASN A 15 17.84 15.87 16.83
C ASN A 15 16.88 15.64 15.64
N VAL A 16 17.02 14.53 14.91
CA VAL A 16 16.11 14.16 13.82
C VAL A 16 14.76 13.73 14.39
N LEU A 17 14.76 12.95 15.48
CA LEU A 17 13.54 12.52 16.17
C LEU A 17 12.77 13.72 16.72
N ALA A 18 13.44 14.66 17.40
CA ALA A 18 12.82 15.86 17.94
C ALA A 18 12.20 16.74 16.84
N LYS A 19 12.89 16.94 15.71
CA LYS A 19 12.32 17.67 14.56
C LYS A 19 11.10 16.97 13.96
N ARG A 20 11.10 15.63 13.90
CA ARG A 20 9.95 14.86 13.41
C ARG A 20 8.75 14.97 14.33
N MET A 21 8.97 14.90 15.64
CA MET A 21 7.94 15.10 16.67
C MET A 21 7.36 16.51 16.61
N GLN A 22 8.19 17.55 16.47
CA GLN A 22 7.73 18.93 16.31
C GLN A 22 6.83 19.10 15.09
N LYS A 23 7.22 18.53 13.93
CA LYS A 23 6.37 18.58 12.72
C LYS A 23 5.05 17.85 12.93
N GLN A 24 5.04 16.70 13.62
CA GLN A 24 3.81 15.99 13.94
C GLN A 24 2.86 16.83 14.82
N PHE A 25 3.40 17.50 15.84
CA PHE A 25 2.62 18.38 16.70
C PHE A 25 2.04 19.57 15.92
N ASN A 26 2.86 20.24 15.11
CA ASN A 26 2.39 21.36 14.28
C ASN A 26 1.27 20.95 13.32
N ARG A 27 1.39 19.78 12.68
CA ARG A 27 0.31 19.25 11.80
C ARG A 27 -0.98 18.95 12.55
N ALA A 28 -0.87 18.38 13.75
CA ALA A 28 -2.05 18.09 14.57
C ALA A 28 -2.75 19.40 14.98
N GLN A 29 -1.97 20.40 15.38
CA GLN A 29 -2.47 21.74 15.67
C GLN A 29 -3.17 22.38 14.48
N GLU A 30 -2.55 22.34 13.29
CA GLU A 30 -3.12 22.94 12.07
C GLU A 30 -4.47 22.33 11.71
N LYS A 31 -4.56 20.98 11.73
CA LYS A 31 -5.82 20.27 11.47
C LYS A 31 -6.94 20.68 12.43
N VAL A 32 -6.61 20.93 13.70
CA VAL A 32 -7.60 21.41 14.68
C VAL A 32 -8.03 22.84 14.35
N LEU A 33 -7.10 23.72 13.98
CA LEU A 33 -7.42 25.10 13.60
C LEU A 33 -8.31 25.17 12.36
N GLN A 34 -8.04 24.34 11.34
CA GLN A 34 -8.88 24.21 10.15
C GLN A 34 -10.30 23.75 10.51
N ARG A 35 -10.44 22.70 11.35
CA ARG A 35 -11.74 22.23 11.84
C ARG A 35 -12.52 23.26 12.65
N LEU A 36 -11.81 24.18 13.32
CA LEU A 36 -12.42 25.29 14.06
C LEU A 36 -12.68 26.53 13.19
N GLY A 37 -12.35 26.48 11.89
CA GLY A 37 -12.48 27.63 10.97
C GLY A 37 -11.49 28.76 11.23
N LYS A 38 -10.42 28.50 12.00
CA LYS A 38 -9.40 29.49 12.40
C LYS A 38 -8.20 29.56 11.44
N SER A 39 -8.11 28.61 10.52
CA SER A 39 -7.11 28.58 9.45
C SER A 39 -7.78 28.12 8.15
N GLU A 40 -7.30 28.61 7.01
CA GLU A 40 -7.78 28.24 5.69
C GLU A 40 -7.18 26.88 5.30
N GLU A 41 -8.01 25.97 4.81
CA GLU A 41 -7.59 24.66 4.29
C GLU A 41 -7.54 24.71 2.77
N THR A 42 -6.41 24.27 2.19
CA THR A 42 -6.32 24.09 0.75
C THR A 42 -7.13 22.85 0.36
N LYS A 43 -8.17 23.02 -0.46
CA LYS A 43 -8.98 21.92 -0.99
C LYS A 43 -8.56 21.54 -2.41
N ASP A 44 -8.47 20.24 -2.64
CA ASP A 44 -8.23 19.65 -3.96
C ASP A 44 -9.27 18.54 -4.20
N GLU A 45 -10.47 18.95 -4.60
CA GLU A 45 -11.62 18.04 -4.74
C GLU A 45 -11.37 16.91 -5.76
N HIS A 46 -10.62 17.21 -6.82
CA HIS A 46 -10.26 16.21 -7.82
C HIS A 46 -9.35 15.13 -7.22
N PHE A 47 -8.32 15.53 -6.46
CA PHE A 47 -7.46 14.57 -5.78
C PHE A 47 -8.21 13.74 -4.74
N GLU A 48 -9.09 14.34 -3.94
CA GLU A 48 -9.89 13.62 -2.95
C GLU A 48 -10.82 12.58 -3.62
N HIS A 49 -11.37 12.90 -4.78
CA HIS A 49 -12.13 11.94 -5.59
C HIS A 49 -11.24 10.78 -6.08
N CYS A 50 -10.04 11.06 -6.57
CA CYS A 50 -9.08 10.03 -6.96
C CYS A 50 -8.66 9.12 -5.79
N VAL A 51 -8.44 9.69 -4.59
CA VAL A 51 -8.14 8.90 -3.37
C VAL A 51 -9.31 8.00 -2.98
N THR A 52 -10.54 8.50 -3.12
CA THR A 52 -11.75 7.73 -2.87
C THR A 52 -11.86 6.56 -3.86
N ASN A 53 -11.63 6.81 -5.16
CA ASN A 53 -11.63 5.77 -6.19
C ASN A 53 -10.53 4.73 -5.95
N LEU A 54 -9.32 5.15 -5.56
CA LEU A 54 -8.23 4.24 -5.18
C LEU A 54 -8.64 3.32 -4.03
N GLN A 55 -9.36 3.84 -3.04
CA GLN A 55 -9.85 3.04 -1.91
C GLN A 55 -10.90 2.02 -2.34
N TYR A 56 -11.83 2.39 -3.22
CA TYR A 56 -12.79 1.43 -3.79
C TYR A 56 -12.07 0.35 -4.59
N GLN A 57 -11.14 0.74 -5.47
CA GLN A 57 -10.36 -0.16 -6.28
C GLN A 57 -9.55 -1.15 -5.43
N GLN A 58 -8.96 -0.69 -4.31
CA GLN A 58 -8.26 -1.56 -3.36
C GLN A 58 -9.20 -2.58 -2.72
N ASN A 59 -10.37 -2.14 -2.28
CA ASN A 59 -11.34 -3.00 -1.60
C ASN A 59 -11.89 -4.07 -2.55
N ASP A 60 -12.24 -3.68 -3.79
CA ASP A 60 -12.66 -4.61 -4.82
C ASP A 60 -11.55 -5.59 -5.18
N GLY A 61 -10.32 -5.12 -5.29
CA GLY A 61 -9.15 -5.98 -5.50
C GLY A 61 -8.96 -6.99 -4.36
N TYR A 62 -9.10 -6.57 -3.10
CA TYR A 62 -9.01 -7.50 -1.96
C TYR A 62 -10.12 -8.56 -1.98
N ARG A 63 -11.35 -8.16 -2.35
CA ARG A 63 -12.47 -9.10 -2.51
C ARG A 63 -12.16 -10.15 -3.57
N ILE A 64 -11.75 -9.73 -4.77
CA ILE A 64 -11.39 -10.62 -5.88
C ILE A 64 -10.25 -11.56 -5.47
N TYR A 65 -9.20 -11.04 -4.83
CA TYR A 65 -8.07 -11.84 -4.35
C TYR A 65 -8.51 -12.95 -3.37
N LYS A 66 -9.37 -12.60 -2.42
CA LYS A 66 -9.90 -13.55 -1.44
C LYS A 66 -10.74 -14.63 -2.11
N ASP A 67 -11.62 -14.23 -3.03
CA ASP A 67 -12.50 -15.16 -3.74
C ASP A 67 -11.69 -16.08 -4.67
N LEU A 68 -10.64 -15.58 -5.31
CA LEU A 68 -9.72 -16.38 -6.12
C LEU A 68 -8.97 -17.43 -5.28
N LYS A 69 -8.49 -17.06 -4.08
CA LYS A 69 -7.90 -18.02 -3.15
C LYS A 69 -8.88 -19.10 -2.69
N ALA A 70 -10.11 -18.70 -2.39
CA ALA A 70 -11.16 -19.65 -2.03
C ALA A 70 -11.48 -20.61 -3.18
N TYR A 71 -11.52 -20.09 -4.40
CA TYR A 71 -11.71 -20.87 -5.62
C TYR A 71 -10.58 -21.90 -5.83
N LEU A 72 -9.32 -21.47 -5.73
CA LEU A 72 -8.17 -22.37 -5.84
C LEU A 72 -8.21 -23.51 -4.81
N ASN A 73 -8.57 -23.21 -3.57
CA ASN A 73 -8.77 -24.26 -2.56
C ASN A 73 -9.87 -25.25 -2.95
N ALA A 74 -10.97 -24.77 -3.54
CA ALA A 74 -12.05 -25.63 -4.01
C ALA A 74 -11.60 -26.49 -5.21
N VAL A 75 -10.77 -25.97 -6.10
CA VAL A 75 -10.15 -26.74 -7.19
C VAL A 75 -9.31 -27.88 -6.64
N THR A 76 -8.48 -27.64 -5.63
CA THR A 76 -7.68 -28.70 -4.98
C THR A 76 -8.54 -29.76 -4.32
N VAL A 77 -9.62 -29.36 -3.64
CA VAL A 77 -10.57 -30.33 -3.08
C VAL A 77 -11.25 -31.16 -4.17
N MET A 78 -11.58 -30.55 -5.31
CA MET A 78 -12.19 -31.24 -6.44
C MET A 78 -11.21 -32.24 -7.08
N ARG A 79 -9.97 -31.83 -7.35
CA ARG A 79 -8.89 -32.72 -7.82
C ARG A 79 -8.75 -33.93 -6.92
N ASP A 80 -8.61 -33.70 -5.61
CA ASP A 80 -8.43 -34.79 -4.66
C ASP A 80 -9.64 -35.74 -4.62
N ALA A 81 -10.86 -35.21 -4.77
CA ALA A 81 -12.07 -36.02 -4.86
C ALA A 81 -12.15 -36.83 -6.16
N SER A 82 -11.76 -36.21 -7.28
CA SER A 82 -11.75 -36.84 -8.60
C SER A 82 -10.72 -37.96 -8.66
N ASN A 83 -9.49 -37.71 -8.20
CA ASN A 83 -8.43 -38.72 -8.12
C ASN A 83 -8.88 -39.94 -7.29
N ARG A 84 -9.49 -39.75 -6.11
CA ARG A 84 -10.03 -40.86 -5.30
C ARG A 84 -11.09 -41.68 -6.05
N LEU A 85 -11.95 -41.03 -6.83
CA LEU A 85 -12.99 -41.70 -7.62
C LEU A 85 -12.36 -42.53 -8.75
N PHE A 86 -11.44 -41.93 -9.51
CA PHE A 86 -10.74 -42.61 -10.61
C PHE A 86 -9.87 -43.78 -10.10
N GLN A 87 -9.20 -43.61 -8.97
CA GLN A 87 -8.45 -44.70 -8.33
C GLN A 87 -9.38 -45.83 -7.88
N SER A 88 -10.54 -45.51 -7.29
CA SER A 88 -11.52 -46.54 -6.89
C SER A 88 -12.07 -47.29 -8.10
N LEU A 89 -12.27 -46.61 -9.23
CA LEU A 89 -12.66 -47.23 -10.49
C LEU A 89 -11.56 -48.14 -11.03
N TYR A 90 -10.32 -47.67 -11.05
CA TYR A 90 -9.15 -48.44 -11.49
C TYR A 90 -8.99 -49.72 -10.67
N ASP A 91 -9.03 -49.62 -9.34
CA ASP A 91 -8.86 -50.74 -8.40
C ASP A 91 -9.98 -51.79 -8.52
N ALA A 92 -11.18 -51.37 -8.94
CA ALA A 92 -12.35 -52.25 -9.09
C ALA A 92 -12.47 -52.88 -10.48
N TYR A 93 -11.71 -52.41 -11.47
CA TYR A 93 -11.79 -52.88 -12.84
C TYR A 93 -10.96 -54.15 -13.02
N ASP A 94 -11.58 -55.24 -13.50
CA ASP A 94 -10.87 -56.51 -13.72
C ASP A 94 -10.01 -56.43 -14.99
N ASP A 95 -8.78 -56.93 -14.93
CA ASP A 95 -7.85 -56.97 -16.06
C ASP A 95 -8.39 -57.72 -17.29
N LYS A 96 -9.39 -58.59 -17.12
CA LYS A 96 -10.04 -59.34 -18.21
C LYS A 96 -11.18 -58.58 -18.86
N TRP A 97 -11.60 -57.46 -18.31
CA TRP A 97 -12.67 -56.65 -18.89
C TRP A 97 -12.13 -55.85 -20.08
N ASP A 98 -12.99 -55.68 -21.09
CA ASP A 98 -12.65 -54.90 -22.27
C ASP A 98 -12.22 -53.48 -21.86
N GLY A 99 -11.11 -52.99 -22.41
CA GLY A 99 -10.58 -51.64 -22.14
C GLY A 99 -9.77 -51.50 -20.84
N ALA A 100 -9.44 -52.58 -20.12
CA ALA A 100 -8.60 -52.50 -18.93
C ALA A 100 -7.22 -51.87 -19.20
N GLU A 101 -6.65 -52.15 -20.37
CA GLU A 101 -5.37 -51.58 -20.83
C GLU A 101 -5.42 -50.06 -21.08
N ASP A 102 -6.60 -49.52 -21.41
CA ASP A 102 -6.81 -48.10 -21.67
C ASP A 102 -7.12 -47.31 -20.39
N LEU A 103 -7.60 -47.97 -19.33
CA LEU A 103 -8.06 -47.31 -18.11
C LEU A 103 -6.90 -46.64 -17.34
N GLY A 104 -5.73 -47.28 -17.28
CA GLY A 104 -4.54 -46.70 -16.64
C GLY A 104 -4.14 -45.35 -17.24
N PRO A 105 -3.92 -45.28 -18.56
CA PRO A 105 -3.66 -44.01 -19.25
C PRO A 105 -4.73 -42.93 -19.03
N VAL A 106 -6.01 -43.32 -18.90
CA VAL A 106 -7.11 -42.37 -18.60
C VAL A 106 -6.97 -41.78 -17.20
N VAL A 107 -6.69 -42.62 -16.19
CA VAL A 107 -6.50 -42.18 -14.80
C VAL A 107 -5.28 -41.26 -14.67
N GLU A 108 -4.14 -41.63 -15.28
CA GLU A 108 -2.94 -40.79 -15.29
C GLU A 108 -3.16 -39.47 -16.04
N GLY A 109 -3.89 -39.51 -17.17
CA GLY A 109 -4.23 -38.33 -17.95
C GLY A 109 -5.10 -37.34 -17.19
N GLU A 110 -6.02 -37.85 -16.37
CA GLU A 110 -6.89 -37.03 -15.51
C GLU A 110 -6.07 -36.26 -14.45
N GLU A 111 -5.14 -36.93 -13.78
CA GLU A 111 -4.26 -36.30 -12.79
C GLU A 111 -3.41 -35.19 -13.42
N LEU A 112 -2.86 -35.43 -14.60
CA LEU A 112 -2.07 -34.45 -15.35
C LEU A 112 -2.88 -33.21 -15.73
N LEU A 113 -4.13 -33.39 -16.17
CA LEU A 113 -5.01 -32.28 -16.52
C LEU A 113 -5.36 -31.41 -15.31
N TRP A 114 -5.66 -32.02 -14.15
CA TRP A 114 -5.90 -31.25 -12.94
C TRP A 114 -4.67 -30.48 -12.48
N LYS A 115 -3.51 -31.12 -12.50
CA LYS A 115 -2.25 -30.49 -12.10
C LYS A 115 -1.92 -29.29 -12.98
N ASP A 116 -1.99 -29.45 -14.30
CA ASP A 116 -1.80 -28.35 -15.24
C ASP A 116 -2.80 -27.21 -15.02
N TYR A 117 -4.06 -27.54 -14.71
CA TYR A 117 -5.07 -26.54 -14.39
C TYR A 117 -4.77 -25.78 -13.09
N GLU A 118 -4.40 -26.47 -12.01
CA GLU A 118 -3.99 -25.86 -10.74
C GLU A 118 -2.79 -24.95 -10.91
N ASP A 119 -1.74 -25.44 -11.57
CA ASP A 119 -0.50 -24.71 -11.83
C ASP A 119 -0.79 -23.43 -12.64
N LYS A 120 -1.61 -23.52 -13.71
CA LYS A 120 -2.02 -22.35 -14.51
C LYS A 120 -2.85 -21.36 -13.70
N MET A 121 -3.80 -21.82 -12.89
CA MET A 121 -4.62 -20.92 -12.07
C MET A 121 -3.78 -20.22 -11.00
N HIS A 122 -2.83 -20.92 -10.39
CA HIS A 122 -1.88 -20.33 -9.45
C HIS A 122 -0.99 -19.28 -10.16
N ASP A 123 -0.30 -19.67 -11.21
CA ASP A 123 0.75 -18.84 -11.81
C ASP A 123 0.18 -17.67 -12.62
N GLN A 124 -0.92 -17.88 -13.33
CA GLN A 124 -1.48 -16.85 -14.22
C GLN A 124 -2.48 -15.96 -13.50
N ALA A 125 -3.33 -16.50 -12.62
CA ALA A 125 -4.35 -15.72 -11.95
C ALA A 125 -3.90 -15.23 -10.56
N LEU A 126 -3.46 -16.13 -9.68
CA LEU A 126 -3.15 -15.76 -8.29
C LEU A 126 -1.93 -14.84 -8.20
N ILE A 127 -0.81 -15.21 -8.82
CA ILE A 127 0.41 -14.38 -8.78
C ILE A 127 0.16 -13.00 -9.42
N THR A 128 -0.59 -12.94 -10.53
CA THR A 128 -0.97 -11.66 -11.16
C THR A 128 -1.77 -10.79 -10.21
N MET A 129 -2.73 -11.37 -9.50
CA MET A 129 -3.54 -10.64 -8.53
C MET A 129 -2.72 -10.18 -7.33
N GLU A 130 -1.80 -11.01 -6.82
CA GLU A 130 -0.88 -10.64 -5.74
C GLU A 130 0.04 -9.48 -6.15
N SER A 131 0.60 -9.56 -7.35
CA SER A 131 1.43 -8.50 -7.94
C SER A 131 0.67 -7.19 -8.07
N TYR A 132 -0.56 -7.22 -8.57
CA TYR A 132 -1.43 -6.05 -8.63
C TYR A 132 -1.72 -5.46 -7.24
N MET A 133 -2.10 -6.31 -6.27
CA MET A 133 -2.41 -5.86 -4.91
C MET A 133 -1.19 -5.32 -4.16
N SER A 134 0.02 -5.77 -4.50
CA SER A 134 1.27 -5.32 -3.89
C SER A 134 1.61 -3.84 -4.18
N GLN A 135 0.95 -3.22 -5.16
CA GLN A 135 1.19 -1.82 -5.55
C GLN A 135 0.51 -0.82 -4.59
N PHE A 136 -0.63 -1.20 -4.00
CA PHE A 136 -1.43 -0.29 -3.18
C PHE A 136 -0.71 0.27 -1.94
N PRO A 137 0.11 -0.49 -1.18
CA PRO A 137 0.83 0.04 -0.03
C PRO A 137 1.73 1.24 -0.36
N ASP A 138 2.50 1.18 -1.45
CA ASP A 138 3.38 2.28 -1.87
C ASP A 138 2.57 3.51 -2.31
N VAL A 139 1.52 3.30 -3.11
CA VAL A 139 0.63 4.39 -3.54
C VAL A 139 -0.04 5.06 -2.33
N ARG A 140 -0.48 4.28 -1.34
CA ARG A 140 -1.04 4.81 -0.08
C ARG A 140 -0.03 5.61 0.71
N GLU A 141 1.23 5.18 0.77
CA GLU A 141 2.28 5.93 1.43
C GLU A 141 2.54 7.28 0.73
N LYS A 142 2.52 7.29 -0.61
CA LYS A 142 2.63 8.51 -1.42
C LYS A 142 1.47 9.47 -1.16
N VAL A 143 0.23 8.99 -1.15
CA VAL A 143 -0.96 9.76 -0.76
C VAL A 143 -0.81 10.33 0.66
N ALA A 144 -0.44 9.50 1.64
CA ALA A 144 -0.23 9.95 3.02
C ALA A 144 0.92 10.97 3.16
N LYS A 145 1.97 10.86 2.35
CA LYS A 145 3.07 11.83 2.29
C LYS A 145 2.60 13.15 1.70
N ARG A 146 1.80 13.13 0.62
CA ARG A 146 1.18 14.32 0.03
C ARG A 146 0.30 15.05 1.05
N ASN A 147 -0.60 14.34 1.72
CA ASN A 147 -1.51 14.92 2.71
C ASN A 147 -0.75 15.56 3.88
N ARG A 148 0.37 14.96 4.32
CA ARG A 148 1.25 15.57 5.34
C ARG A 148 1.92 16.85 4.86
N LYS A 149 2.33 16.91 3.57
CA LYS A 149 2.95 18.11 2.98
C LYS A 149 1.93 19.24 2.78
N LEU A 150 0.69 18.94 2.41
CA LEU A 150 -0.37 19.92 2.27
C LEU A 150 -0.64 20.64 3.59
N VAL A 151 -0.71 19.88 4.69
CA VAL A 151 -0.87 20.45 6.03
C VAL A 151 0.35 21.29 6.45
N ASP A 152 1.57 20.85 6.12
CA ASP A 152 2.78 21.65 6.38
C ASP A 152 2.75 22.98 5.59
N TYR A 153 2.25 22.95 4.35
CA TYR A 153 2.07 24.14 3.51
C TYR A 153 1.03 25.10 4.09
N ASP A 154 -0.16 24.62 4.45
CA ASP A 154 -1.22 25.45 5.04
C ASP A 154 -0.77 26.06 6.37
N SER A 155 -0.09 25.29 7.22
CA SER A 155 0.47 25.81 8.47
C SER A 155 1.53 26.90 8.26
N THR A 156 2.37 26.75 7.24
CA THR A 156 3.39 27.76 6.91
C THR A 156 2.76 29.02 6.33
N ARG A 157 1.70 28.90 5.51
CA ARG A 157 0.89 30.03 5.04
C ARG A 157 0.23 30.77 6.20
N HIS A 158 -0.41 30.03 7.11
CA HIS A 158 -1.04 30.60 8.30
C HIS A 158 -0.01 31.35 9.17
N HIS A 159 1.19 30.77 9.35
CA HIS A 159 2.28 31.42 10.06
C HIS A 159 2.73 32.71 9.38
N LEU A 160 2.87 32.72 8.05
CA LEU A 160 3.19 33.93 7.29
C LEU A 160 2.14 35.03 7.49
N THR A 161 0.85 34.69 7.37
CA THR A 161 -0.25 35.63 7.60
C THR A 161 -0.18 36.23 9.01
N GLY A 162 0.11 35.41 10.02
CA GLY A 162 0.33 35.88 11.39
C GLY A 162 1.51 36.85 11.52
N LEU A 163 2.63 36.57 10.86
CA LEU A 163 3.80 37.47 10.87
C LEU A 163 3.55 38.78 10.13
N GLN A 164 2.82 38.75 9.01
CA GLN A 164 2.48 39.94 8.23
C GLN A 164 1.53 40.89 8.98
N ASN A 165 0.63 40.32 9.79
CA ASN A 165 -0.34 41.05 10.61
C ASN A 165 0.24 41.51 11.98
N ALA A 166 1.48 41.16 12.30
CA ALA A 166 2.11 41.56 13.55
C ALA A 166 2.41 43.07 13.57
N LYS A 167 2.22 43.71 14.75
CA LYS A 167 2.49 45.15 14.95
C LYS A 167 3.95 45.55 14.66
N LYS A 168 4.89 44.62 14.84
CA LYS A 168 6.30 44.79 14.46
C LYS A 168 6.61 43.80 13.34
N LYS A 169 6.93 44.31 12.15
CA LYS A 169 7.33 43.48 11.02
C LYS A 169 8.80 43.11 11.15
N ASP A 170 9.09 41.83 10.94
CA ASP A 170 10.44 41.28 10.94
C ASP A 170 10.70 40.69 9.55
N ASP A 171 11.23 41.52 8.66
CA ASP A 171 11.40 41.19 7.24
C ASP A 171 12.34 39.99 7.03
N ILE A 172 13.28 39.77 7.95
CA ILE A 172 14.18 38.61 7.93
C ILE A 172 13.40 37.32 8.21
N LYS A 173 12.51 37.32 9.22
CA LYS A 173 11.65 36.16 9.51
C LYS A 173 10.64 35.94 8.39
N ILE A 174 10.01 36.99 7.89
CA ILE A 174 9.06 36.92 6.78
C ILE A 174 9.73 36.32 5.53
N GLY A 175 10.93 36.79 5.17
CA GLY A 175 11.71 36.25 4.06
C GLY A 175 11.97 34.75 4.20
N LYS A 176 12.41 34.29 5.38
CA LYS A 176 12.64 32.85 5.65
C LYS A 176 11.39 32.00 5.46
N VAL A 177 10.23 32.50 5.90
CA VAL A 177 8.95 31.78 5.76
C VAL A 177 8.50 31.75 4.30
N LEU A 178 8.68 32.84 3.55
CA LEU A 178 8.39 32.88 2.10
C LEU A 178 9.22 31.85 1.32
N TYR A 179 10.52 31.73 1.60
CA TYR A 179 11.35 30.67 1.01
C TYR A 179 10.83 29.27 1.36
N ALA A 180 10.44 29.04 2.62
CA ALA A 180 9.89 27.76 3.05
C ALA A 180 8.56 27.41 2.35
N ILE A 181 7.69 28.40 2.11
CA ILE A 181 6.45 28.19 1.33
C ILE A 181 6.78 27.81 -0.11
N PHE A 182 7.73 28.50 -0.75
CA PHE A 182 8.16 28.18 -2.11
C PHE A 182 8.71 26.75 -2.22
N ASP A 183 9.57 26.35 -1.28
CA ASP A 183 10.11 24.99 -1.23
C ASP A 183 9.01 23.95 -1.03
N LEU A 184 8.05 24.19 -0.12
CA LEU A 184 6.93 23.29 0.14
C LEU A 184 5.98 23.19 -1.05
N PHE A 185 5.68 24.31 -1.72
CA PHE A 185 4.83 24.37 -2.89
C PHE A 185 5.46 23.58 -4.06
N HIS A 186 6.75 23.81 -4.33
CA HIS A 186 7.48 23.03 -5.33
C HIS A 186 7.51 21.54 -4.96
N THR A 187 7.75 21.22 -3.69
CA THR A 187 7.78 19.84 -3.18
C THR A 187 6.40 19.15 -3.18
N PHE A 188 5.31 19.92 -3.25
CA PHE A 188 3.94 19.44 -3.34
C PHE A 188 3.52 19.21 -4.79
N LEU A 189 3.80 20.17 -5.70
CA LEU A 189 3.49 20.11 -7.13
C LEU A 189 4.40 19.17 -7.92
N PHE A 190 5.70 19.17 -7.62
CA PHE A 190 6.72 18.36 -8.31
C PHE A 190 7.11 17.10 -7.55
N CYS A 191 6.30 16.64 -6.58
CA CYS A 191 6.48 15.29 -6.08
C CYS A 191 6.11 14.33 -7.22
N PRO A 192 7.05 13.58 -7.82
CA PRO A 192 6.77 12.72 -8.98
C PRO A 192 6.07 11.43 -8.55
N CYS A 193 4.94 11.56 -7.86
CA CYS A 193 4.23 10.46 -7.22
C CYS A 193 2.72 10.53 -7.48
N LEU A 194 2.38 10.99 -8.68
CA LEU A 194 1.27 10.54 -9.51
C LEU A 194 1.87 10.26 -10.90
#